data_AF-A0A183HJ14-F1
#
_entry.id   AF-A0A183HJ14-F1
#
_cell.length_a   1.000
_cell.length_b   1.000
_cell.length_c   1.000
_cell.angle_alpha   90.00
_cell.angle_beta   90.00
_cell.angle_gamma   90.00
#
_symmetry.space_group_name_H-M   'P 1'
#
loop_
_entity.id
_entity.type
_entity.pdbx_description
1 polymer ?
#
loop_
_entity_poly.entity_id
_entity_poly.type
_entity_poly.pdbx_seq_one_letter_code
_entity_poly.pdbx_strand_id
1 'polypeptide(L)'
;MWPNGLGELTEVNLTIGMQQLFKVGKRLSKRYVSRMPPFLSKNYNNKEIYIRSTDVNRTITSAMAVLAGMFPNGIAGKDYPKENSEINWPRGWIPIPVHTVELKHDHEGYPFYYCKQAQLLVEKAFQSNDFREITAMHQELLTYLSNVTGYQNLQLKERFNSILDTLIIEVSIKLIMSELVTF
;
A
#
# COMPACT_ATOMS: atom_id res chain seq x y z
N MET A 1 13.39 -12.81 -12.60
CA MET A 1 13.23 -12.98 -11.14
C MET A 1 12.96 -11.63 -10.53
N TRP A 2 11.99 -11.52 -9.61
CA TRP A 2 11.70 -10.28 -8.88
C TRP A 2 12.84 -10.01 -7.88
N PRO A 3 13.51 -8.84 -7.93
CA PRO A 3 14.74 -8.62 -7.16
C PRO A 3 14.54 -8.66 -5.64
N ASN A 4 13.35 -8.33 -5.13
CA ASN A 4 13.06 -8.25 -3.68
C ASN A 4 12.07 -9.32 -3.19
N GLY A 5 11.69 -10.29 -4.03
CA GLY A 5 10.67 -11.29 -3.70
C GLY A 5 9.23 -10.87 -4.01
N LEU A 6 8.28 -11.79 -3.84
CA LEU A 6 6.85 -11.59 -4.13
C LEU A 6 6.18 -10.79 -3.01
N GLY A 7 5.35 -9.81 -3.36
CA GLY A 7 4.58 -9.01 -2.41
C GLY A 7 5.38 -7.94 -1.65
N GLU A 8 6.69 -7.88 -1.92
CA GLU A 8 7.61 -6.83 -1.51
C GLU A 8 7.76 -5.76 -2.60
N LEU A 9 8.10 -4.55 -2.19
CA LEU A 9 8.36 -3.46 -3.12
C LEU A 9 9.73 -3.70 -3.77
N THR A 10 9.81 -3.79 -5.10
CA THR A 10 11.11 -3.71 -5.81
C THR A 10 11.75 -2.35 -5.56
N GLU A 11 13.09 -2.18 -5.57
CA GLU A 11 13.74 -0.89 -5.25
C GLU A 11 13.19 0.28 -6.09
N VAL A 12 12.94 0.04 -7.37
CA VAL A 12 12.32 1.01 -8.29
C VAL A 12 10.87 1.32 -7.88
N ASN A 13 10.06 0.31 -7.56
CA ASN A 13 8.68 0.53 -7.14
C ASN A 13 8.57 1.09 -5.71
N LEU A 14 9.56 0.84 -4.86
CA LEU A 14 9.66 1.38 -3.51
C LEU A 14 9.82 2.89 -3.58
N THR A 15 10.79 3.38 -4.36
CA THR A 15 11.01 4.82 -4.51
C THR A 15 9.82 5.53 -5.12
N ILE A 16 9.20 4.94 -6.15
CA ILE A 16 8.00 5.50 -6.79
C ILE A 16 6.80 5.48 -5.84
N GLY A 17 6.55 4.35 -5.18
CA GLY A 17 5.47 4.21 -4.21
C GLY A 17 5.62 5.19 -3.05
N MET A 18 6.84 5.35 -2.51
CA MET A 18 7.14 6.35 -1.50
C MET A 18 6.89 7.77 -2.00
N GLN A 19 7.29 8.11 -3.23
CA GLN A 19 7.00 9.43 -3.82
C GLN A 19 5.50 9.69 -4.00
N GLN A 20 4.74 8.68 -4.46
CA GLN A 20 3.29 8.76 -4.60
C GLN A 20 2.62 9.02 -3.24
N LEU A 21 3.02 8.26 -2.22
CA LEU A 21 2.47 8.38 -0.88
C LEU A 21 2.91 9.65 -0.17
N PHE A 22 4.11 10.14 -0.44
CA PHE A 22 4.54 11.48 -0.01
C PHE A 22 3.67 12.58 -0.62
N LYS A 23 3.31 12.47 -1.91
CA LYS A 23 2.36 13.39 -2.57
C LYS A 23 0.96 13.30 -1.93
N VAL A 24 0.51 12.10 -1.54
CA VAL A 24 -0.72 11.92 -0.76
C VAL A 24 -0.61 12.64 0.58
N GLY A 25 0.48 12.44 1.32
CA GLY A 25 0.78 13.13 2.57
C GLY A 25 0.69 14.66 2.45
N LYS A 26 1.29 15.23 1.39
CA LYS A 26 1.18 16.67 1.11
C LYS A 26 -0.25 17.12 0.88
N ARG A 27 -1.08 16.32 0.20
CA ARG A 27 -2.50 16.64 -0.01
C ARG A 27 -3.28 16.57 1.31
N LEU A 28 -2.99 15.61 2.19
CA LEU A 28 -3.58 15.52 3.52
C LEU A 28 -3.15 16.70 4.40
N SER A 29 -1.89 17.11 4.35
CA SER A 29 -1.39 18.32 5.03
C SER A 29 -2.19 19.55 4.60
N LYS A 30 -2.35 19.77 3.29
CA LYS A 30 -3.17 20.89 2.78
C LYS A 30 -4.60 20.84 3.28
N ARG A 31 -5.20 19.64 3.32
CA ARG A 31 -6.61 19.45 3.68
C ARG A 31 -6.86 19.59 5.18
N TYR A 32 -5.95 19.14 6.04
CA TYR A 32 -6.19 19.02 7.48
C TYR A 32 -5.31 19.94 8.33
N VAL A 33 -4.08 20.22 7.90
CA VAL A 33 -3.12 21.05 8.63
C VAL A 33 -3.15 22.50 8.16
N SER A 34 -3.13 22.74 6.85
CA SER A 34 -3.01 24.09 6.27
C SER A 34 -4.34 24.80 5.99
N ARG A 35 -5.48 24.14 6.19
CA ARG A 35 -6.80 24.77 6.07
C ARG A 35 -7.03 25.81 7.17
N MET A 36 -7.97 26.73 6.94
CA MET A 36 -8.38 27.73 7.94
C MET A 36 -9.88 27.60 8.25
N PRO A 37 -10.27 27.36 9.52
CA PRO A 37 -9.40 27.04 10.66
C PRO A 37 -8.73 25.66 10.49
N PRO A 38 -7.51 25.48 11.04
CA PRO A 38 -6.79 24.19 10.97
C PRO A 38 -7.57 23.11 11.72
N PHE A 39 -7.62 21.91 11.15
CA PHE A 39 -8.21 20.75 11.83
C PHE A 39 -7.17 20.03 12.69
N LEU A 40 -5.93 19.98 12.23
CA LEU A 40 -4.76 19.46 12.95
C LEU A 40 -3.72 20.56 13.15
N SER A 41 -2.93 20.44 14.21
CA SER A 41 -1.79 21.30 14.48
C SER A 41 -0.77 21.29 13.34
N LYS A 42 -0.09 22.44 13.15
CA LYS A 42 0.95 22.60 12.13
C LYS A 42 2.07 21.55 12.26
N ASN A 43 2.45 21.26 13.49
CA ASN A 43 3.44 20.24 13.81
C ASN A 43 2.72 19.02 14.39
N TYR A 44 3.36 17.85 14.27
CA TYR A 44 2.82 16.61 14.81
C TYR A 44 2.49 16.74 16.30
N ASN A 45 1.29 16.26 16.67
CA ASN A 45 0.82 16.18 18.03
C ASN A 45 0.24 14.78 18.27
N ASN A 46 0.85 14.01 19.15
CA ASN A 46 0.45 12.65 19.46
C ASN A 46 -0.95 12.55 20.10
N LYS A 47 -1.50 13.66 20.60
CA LYS A 47 -2.87 13.72 21.13
C LYS A 47 -3.94 13.95 20.06
N GLU A 48 -3.55 14.33 18.84
CA GLU A 48 -4.49 14.67 17.76
C GLU A 48 -4.62 13.56 16.71
N ILE A 49 -3.58 12.75 16.53
CA ILE A 49 -3.55 11.72 15.48
C ILE A 49 -2.89 10.43 15.97
N TYR A 50 -3.56 9.31 15.71
CA TYR A 50 -3.07 7.96 15.92
C TYR A 50 -2.85 7.30 14.56
N ILE A 51 -1.68 6.66 14.39
CA ILE A 51 -1.31 6.01 13.13
C ILE A 51 -1.18 4.52 13.35
N ARG A 52 -1.91 3.75 12.55
CA ARG A 52 -1.90 2.30 12.55
C ARG A 52 -1.63 1.79 11.14
N SER A 53 -0.85 0.73 11.02
CA SER A 53 -0.64 -0.02 9.77
C SER A 53 -0.79 -1.51 10.03
N THR A 54 -1.00 -2.30 8.97
CA THR A 54 -0.85 -3.76 9.05
C THR A 54 0.63 -4.12 9.17
N ASP A 55 0.92 -5.28 9.76
CA ASP A 55 2.30 -5.76 9.96
C ASP A 55 2.93 -6.33 8.69
N VAL A 56 3.12 -5.44 7.71
CA VAL A 56 3.74 -5.73 6.42
C VAL A 56 4.65 -4.57 6.03
N ASN A 57 5.87 -4.87 5.58
CA ASN A 57 6.87 -3.86 5.21
C ASN A 57 6.33 -2.78 4.27
N ARG A 58 5.59 -3.17 3.23
CA ARG A 58 5.01 -2.22 2.26
C ARG A 58 4.02 -1.26 2.91
N THR A 59 3.22 -1.67 3.87
CA THR A 59 2.19 -0.82 4.50
C THR A 59 2.79 0.08 5.58
N ILE A 60 3.79 -0.40 6.31
CA ILE A 60 4.51 0.41 7.32
C ILE A 60 5.32 1.50 6.62
N THR A 61 6.11 1.14 5.60
CA THR A 61 6.88 2.10 4.79
C THR A 61 5.96 3.10 4.10
N SER A 62 4.79 2.63 3.63
CA SER A 62 3.78 3.51 3.05
C SER A 62 3.28 4.57 4.03
N ALA A 63 2.95 4.17 5.26
CA ALA A 63 2.50 5.09 6.30
C ALA A 63 3.58 6.13 6.63
N MET A 64 4.85 5.71 6.73
CA MET A 64 5.98 6.62 6.95
C MET A 64 6.14 7.65 5.82
N ALA A 65 5.99 7.23 4.56
CA ALA A 65 6.06 8.14 3.41
C ALA A 65 4.92 9.17 3.40
N VAL A 66 3.69 8.75 3.74
CA VAL A 66 2.55 9.67 3.93
C VAL A 66 2.85 10.69 5.03
N LEU A 67 3.36 10.23 6.17
CA LEU A 67 3.67 11.09 7.32
C LEU A 67 4.77 12.10 7.03
N ALA A 68 5.82 11.70 6.30
CA ALA A 68 6.87 12.60 5.85
C ALA A 68 6.32 13.73 4.96
N GLY A 69 5.32 13.44 4.12
CA GLY A 69 4.64 14.46 3.32
C GLY A 69 3.65 15.30 4.12
N MET A 70 3.08 14.75 5.19
CA MET A 70 2.05 15.40 6.00
C MET A 70 2.64 16.38 7.03
N PHE A 71 3.72 15.98 7.70
CA PHE A 71 4.42 16.73 8.75
C PHE A 71 5.92 16.90 8.41
N PRO A 72 6.26 17.73 7.42
CA PRO A 72 7.62 17.80 6.90
C PRO A 72 8.61 18.57 7.79
N ASN A 73 8.14 19.27 8.83
CA ASN A 73 8.96 20.20 9.62
C ASN A 73 8.72 20.01 11.13
N GLY A 74 9.60 19.26 11.80
CA GLY A 74 9.71 19.30 13.25
C GLY A 74 10.36 20.58 13.77
N ILE A 75 10.31 20.80 15.09
CA ILE A 75 11.03 21.86 15.78
C ILE A 75 12.32 21.29 16.40
N ALA A 76 13.48 21.81 15.98
CA ALA A 76 14.77 21.46 16.57
C ALA A 76 14.83 21.79 18.08
N GLY A 77 15.35 20.86 18.87
CA GLY A 77 15.39 20.94 20.33
C GLY A 77 14.06 20.64 21.05
N LYS A 78 12.99 20.33 20.30
CA LYS A 78 11.70 19.89 20.86
C LYS A 78 11.29 18.53 20.29
N ASP A 79 11.19 18.44 18.96
CA ASP A 79 10.72 17.25 18.26
C ASP A 79 11.89 16.39 17.74
N TYR A 80 13.08 16.99 17.60
CA TYR A 80 14.33 16.32 17.26
C TYR A 80 15.55 17.05 17.83
N PRO A 81 16.75 16.43 17.91
CA PRO A 81 17.96 17.08 18.45
C PRO A 81 18.31 18.41 17.76
N LYS A 82 18.97 19.32 18.47
CA LYS A 82 19.52 20.53 17.84
C LYS A 82 20.72 20.16 16.98
N GLU A 83 20.98 20.94 15.93
CA GLU A 83 22.10 20.70 14.99
C GLU A 83 23.46 20.64 15.71
N ASN A 84 23.64 21.38 16.81
CA ASN A 84 24.86 21.36 17.62
C ASN A 84 24.99 20.17 18.58
N SER A 85 23.93 19.37 18.76
CA SER A 85 23.92 18.18 19.62
C SER A 85 24.00 16.87 18.84
N GLU A 86 23.48 16.85 17.60
CA GLU A 86 23.61 15.71 16.68
C GLU A 86 23.67 16.26 15.25
N ILE A 87 24.87 16.26 14.67
CA ILE A 87 25.16 16.90 13.37
C ILE A 87 24.54 16.11 12.21
N ASN A 88 24.38 14.79 12.37
CA ASN A 88 23.91 13.92 11.29
C ASN A 88 22.38 13.73 11.29
N TRP A 89 21.64 14.45 12.14
CA TRP A 89 20.19 14.33 12.17
C TRP A 89 19.56 14.89 10.89
N PRO A 90 18.66 14.16 10.19
CA PRO A 90 18.03 14.67 8.99
C PRO A 90 17.17 15.91 9.28
N ARG A 91 17.47 17.03 8.62
CA ARG A 91 16.83 18.32 8.89
C ARG A 91 15.31 18.25 8.76
N GLY A 92 14.61 18.62 9.82
CA GLY A 92 13.14 18.67 9.86
C GLY A 92 12.45 17.32 10.01
N TRP A 93 13.18 16.21 9.89
CA TRP A 93 12.62 14.86 10.07
C TRP A 93 12.34 14.60 11.55
N ILE A 94 11.16 14.04 11.81
CA ILE A 94 10.73 13.60 13.13
C ILE A 94 10.27 12.14 13.05
N PRO A 95 10.65 11.29 14.02
CA PRO A 95 10.11 9.94 14.10
C PRO A 95 8.66 10.02 14.58
N ILE A 96 7.71 9.71 13.70
CA ILE A 96 6.29 9.59 14.06
C ILE A 96 5.97 8.10 14.24
N PRO A 97 5.44 7.68 15.40
CA PRO A 97 5.09 6.28 15.65
C PRO A 97 4.04 5.76 14.67
N VAL A 98 4.30 4.58 14.09
CA VAL A 98 3.34 3.79 13.32
C VAL A 98 3.10 2.50 14.10
N HIS A 99 1.91 2.35 14.66
CA HIS A 99 1.55 1.18 15.44
C HIS A 99 1.12 0.03 14.53
N THR A 100 1.45 -1.20 14.93
CA THR A 100 1.11 -2.42 14.19
C THR A 100 0.67 -3.52 15.16
N VAL A 101 -0.02 -4.52 14.62
CA VAL A 101 -0.41 -5.75 15.31
C VAL A 101 -0.03 -6.91 14.39
N GLU A 102 0.58 -7.95 14.95
CA GLU A 102 0.93 -9.16 14.20
C GLU A 102 -0.28 -9.67 13.38
N LEU A 103 -0.08 -9.98 12.09
CA LEU A 103 -1.18 -10.25 11.14
C LEU A 103 -2.19 -11.29 11.64
N LYS A 104 -1.73 -12.35 12.33
CA LYS A 104 -2.60 -13.41 12.86
C LYS A 104 -3.50 -12.98 14.02
N HIS A 105 -3.24 -11.80 14.59
CA HIS A 105 -4.01 -11.16 15.66
C HIS A 105 -4.70 -9.87 15.20
N ASP A 106 -4.41 -9.42 13.98
CA ASP A 106 -4.94 -8.18 13.41
C ASP A 106 -6.35 -8.39 12.82
N HIS A 107 -7.36 -8.34 13.67
CA HIS A 107 -8.76 -8.49 13.28
C HIS A 107 -9.39 -7.19 12.73
N GLU A 108 -8.67 -6.06 12.73
CA GLU A 108 -9.18 -4.77 12.25
C GLU A 108 -8.59 -4.38 10.89
N GLY A 109 -7.28 -4.60 10.73
CA GLY A 109 -6.50 -4.16 9.58
C GLY A 109 -6.21 -5.27 8.57
N TYR A 110 -6.18 -6.54 8.98
CA TYR A 110 -5.93 -7.65 8.06
C TYR A 110 -7.25 -8.22 7.53
N PRO A 111 -7.64 -7.91 6.27
CA PRO A 111 -8.95 -8.30 5.73
C PRO A 111 -9.11 -9.81 5.52
N PHE A 112 -7.99 -10.54 5.55
CA PHE A 112 -7.97 -12.01 5.41
C PHE A 112 -7.87 -12.71 6.77
N TYR A 113 -8.12 -11.99 7.87
CA TYR A 113 -8.27 -12.61 9.18
C TYR A 113 -9.36 -13.70 9.13
N TYR A 114 -9.12 -14.82 9.83
CA TYR A 114 -10.01 -15.97 9.76
C TYR A 114 -11.41 -15.62 10.26
N CYS A 115 -12.40 -15.75 9.37
CA CYS A 115 -13.81 -15.58 9.68
C CYS A 115 -14.63 -16.62 8.94
N LYS A 116 -15.16 -17.60 9.68
CA LYS A 116 -15.98 -18.70 9.12
C LYS A 116 -17.19 -18.16 8.33
N GLN A 117 -17.84 -17.11 8.84
CA GLN A 117 -19.00 -16.54 8.14
C GLN A 117 -18.60 -15.86 6.83
N ALA A 118 -17.48 -15.13 6.81
CA ALA A 118 -16.98 -14.52 5.58
C ALA A 118 -16.63 -15.59 4.53
N GLN A 119 -16.00 -16.70 4.94
CA GLN A 119 -15.71 -17.83 4.06
C GLN A 119 -16.97 -18.41 3.44
N LEU A 120 -18.00 -18.69 4.25
CA LEU A 120 -19.29 -19.20 3.76
C LEU A 120 -19.98 -18.23 2.79
N LEU A 121 -19.90 -16.92 3.05
CA LEU A 121 -20.48 -15.91 2.17
C LEU A 121 -19.73 -15.83 0.84
N VAL A 122 -18.40 -15.92 0.84
CA VAL A 122 -17.58 -15.96 -0.38
C VAL A 122 -17.88 -17.22 -1.20
N GLU A 123 -17.97 -18.39 -0.56
CA GLU A 123 -18.36 -19.63 -1.23
C GLU A 123 -19.75 -19.54 -1.85
N LYS A 124 -20.72 -18.98 -1.12
CA LYS A 124 -22.08 -18.73 -1.64
C LYS A 124 -22.05 -17.75 -2.81
N ALA A 125 -21.23 -16.71 -2.76
CA ALA A 125 -21.08 -15.75 -3.85
C ALA A 125 -20.54 -16.43 -5.12
N PHE A 126 -19.55 -17.32 -5.00
CA PHE A 126 -19.04 -18.10 -6.14
C PHE A 126 -20.03 -19.13 -6.68
N GLN A 127 -21.06 -19.49 -5.93
CA GLN A 127 -22.13 -20.37 -6.39
C GLN A 127 -23.33 -19.62 -6.99
N SER A 128 -23.37 -18.29 -6.91
CA SER A 128 -24.45 -17.46 -7.44
C SER A 128 -24.59 -17.56 -8.97
N ASN A 129 -25.79 -17.26 -9.49
CA ASN A 129 -26.01 -17.21 -10.93
C ASN A 129 -25.16 -16.13 -11.58
N ASP A 130 -25.08 -14.94 -11.00
CA ASP A 130 -24.25 -13.82 -11.48
C ASP A 130 -22.79 -14.25 -11.69
N PHE A 131 -22.20 -14.95 -10.70
CA PHE A 131 -20.82 -15.42 -10.83
C PHE A 131 -20.65 -16.47 -11.93
N ARG A 132 -21.61 -17.39 -12.06
CA ARG A 132 -21.60 -18.41 -13.12
C ARG A 132 -21.74 -17.78 -14.51
N GLU A 133 -22.62 -16.80 -14.66
CA GLU A 133 -22.85 -16.07 -15.91
C GLU A 133 -21.60 -15.29 -16.34
N ILE A 134 -20.97 -14.56 -15.42
CA ILE A 134 -19.69 -13.86 -15.68
C ILE A 134 -18.60 -14.86 -16.06
N THR A 135 -18.52 -15.99 -15.36
CA THR A 135 -17.52 -17.04 -15.66
C THR A 135 -17.74 -17.61 -17.07
N ALA A 136 -18.99 -17.93 -17.43
CA ALA A 136 -19.33 -18.44 -18.75
C ALA A 136 -19.04 -17.42 -19.86
N MET A 137 -19.34 -16.14 -19.62
CA MET A 137 -19.08 -15.04 -20.55
C MET A 137 -17.58 -14.87 -20.88
N HIS A 138 -16.70 -15.18 -19.93
CA HIS A 138 -15.25 -15.03 -20.10
C HIS A 138 -14.51 -16.36 -20.29
N GLN A 139 -15.20 -17.43 -20.68
CA GLN A 139 -14.62 -18.75 -20.83
C GLN A 139 -13.47 -18.80 -21.86
N GLU A 140 -13.57 -18.03 -22.95
CA GLU A 140 -12.50 -17.91 -23.95
C GLU A 140 -11.24 -17.27 -23.36
N LEU A 141 -11.39 -16.18 -22.60
CA LEU A 141 -10.27 -15.52 -21.92
C LEU A 141 -9.60 -16.48 -20.91
N LEU A 142 -10.39 -17.21 -20.12
CA LEU A 142 -9.87 -18.18 -19.16
C LEU A 142 -9.08 -19.30 -19.85
N THR A 143 -9.57 -19.77 -21.00
CA THR A 143 -8.89 -20.78 -21.82
C THR A 143 -7.58 -20.25 -22.38
N TYR A 144 -7.59 -19.03 -22.92
CA TYR A 144 -6.39 -18.35 -23.39
C TYR A 144 -5.35 -18.21 -22.26
N LEU A 145 -5.78 -17.68 -21.11
CA LEU A 145 -4.91 -17.49 -19.94
C LEU A 145 -4.35 -18.83 -19.45
N SER A 146 -5.17 -19.88 -19.39
CA SER A 146 -4.73 -21.24 -19.03
C SER A 146 -3.59 -21.72 -19.95
N ASN A 147 -3.73 -21.52 -21.27
CA ASN A 147 -2.72 -21.91 -22.25
C ASN A 147 -1.42 -21.12 -22.13
N VAL A 148 -1.48 -19.79 -21.94
CA VAL A 148 -0.26 -18.95 -21.92
C VAL A 148 0.45 -18.93 -20.56
N THR A 149 -0.28 -19.19 -19.47
CA THR A 149 0.30 -19.23 -18.12
C THR A 149 0.73 -20.63 -17.69
N GLY A 150 0.22 -21.68 -18.33
CA GLY A 150 0.43 -23.08 -17.94
C GLY A 150 -0.43 -23.55 -16.77
N TYR A 151 -1.34 -22.72 -16.24
CA TYR A 151 -2.27 -23.15 -15.19
C TYR A 151 -3.39 -24.01 -15.77
N GLN A 152 -3.50 -25.26 -15.31
CA GLN A 152 -4.60 -26.15 -15.70
C GLN A 152 -5.93 -25.73 -15.07
N ASN A 153 -7.02 -25.78 -15.85
CA ASN A 153 -8.39 -25.51 -15.40
C ASN A 153 -8.56 -24.16 -14.69
N LEU A 154 -7.99 -23.10 -15.25
CA LEU A 154 -8.05 -21.76 -14.65
C LEU A 154 -9.50 -21.32 -14.38
N GLN A 155 -9.82 -21.06 -13.11
CA GLN A 155 -11.11 -20.52 -12.68
C GLN A 155 -10.96 -19.08 -12.20
N LEU A 156 -12.01 -18.26 -12.43
CA LEU A 156 -12.05 -16.87 -11.93
C LEU A 156 -11.87 -16.79 -10.41
N LYS A 157 -12.41 -17.76 -9.67
CA LYS A 157 -12.42 -17.75 -8.19
C LYS A 157 -11.04 -17.98 -7.54
N GLU A 158 -10.05 -18.51 -8.25
CA GLU A 158 -8.80 -18.99 -7.63
C GLU A 158 -7.57 -18.16 -8.01
N ARG A 159 -7.20 -18.19 -9.28
CA ARG A 159 -5.87 -17.72 -9.73
C ARG A 159 -5.93 -16.49 -10.63
N PHE A 160 -7.13 -16.11 -11.08
CA PHE A 160 -7.31 -14.98 -11.97
C PHE A 160 -6.79 -13.67 -11.36
N ASN A 161 -7.12 -13.40 -10.09
CA ASN A 161 -6.63 -12.21 -9.39
C ASN A 161 -5.10 -12.17 -9.29
N SER A 162 -4.44 -13.31 -9.04
CA SER A 162 -2.98 -13.36 -8.98
C SER A 162 -2.34 -13.10 -10.33
N ILE A 163 -2.91 -13.65 -11.42
CA ILE A 163 -2.43 -13.41 -12.79
C ILE A 163 -2.63 -11.94 -13.15
N LEU A 164 -3.82 -11.40 -12.89
CA LEU A 164 -4.15 -10.00 -13.16
C LEU A 164 -3.22 -9.05 -12.42
N ASP A 165 -3.04 -9.24 -11.11
CA ASP A 165 -2.15 -8.43 -10.28
C ASP A 165 -0.71 -8.46 -10.81
N THR A 166 -0.21 -9.66 -11.14
CA THR A 166 1.12 -9.82 -11.73
C THR A 166 1.27 -9.04 -13.04
N LEU A 167 0.30 -9.18 -13.96
CA LEU A 167 0.33 -8.49 -15.25
C LEU A 167 0.25 -6.97 -15.10
N ILE A 168 -0.58 -6.47 -14.19
CA ILE A 168 -0.69 -5.03 -13.91
C ILE A 168 0.66 -4.49 -13.43
N ILE A 169 1.32 -5.19 -12.52
CA ILE A 169 2.63 -4.79 -12.00
C ILE A 169 3.67 -4.81 -13.13
N GLU A 170 3.73 -5.88 -13.93
CA GLU A 170 4.68 -6.00 -15.03
C GLU A 170 4.52 -4.92 -16.10
N VAL A 171 3.27 -4.62 -16.50
CA VAL A 171 2.97 -3.54 -17.45
C VAL A 171 3.36 -2.20 -16.87
N SER A 172 3.03 -1.94 -15.60
CA SER A 172 3.38 -0.70 -14.92
C SER A 172 4.90 -0.50 -14.91
N ILE A 173 5.68 -1.53 -14.58
CA ILE A 173 7.15 -1.45 -14.57
C ILE A 173 7.70 -1.19 -15.97
N LYS A 174 7.20 -1.88 -17.00
CA LYS A 174 7.67 -1.68 -18.38
C LYS A 174 7.39 -0.26 -18.88
N LEU A 175 6.20 0.27 -18.61
CA LEU A 175 5.85 1.66 -18.94
C LEU A 175 6.78 2.64 -18.22
N ILE A 176 7.02 2.42 -16.92
CA ILE A 176 7.89 3.26 -16.10
C ILE A 176 9.34 3.25 -16.61
N MET A 177 9.90 2.07 -16.94
CA MET A 177 11.25 2.01 -17.49
C MET A 177 11.35 2.71 -18.85
N SER A 178 10.31 2.66 -19.69
CA SER A 178 10.31 3.37 -20.97
C SER A 178 10.31 4.89 -20.82
N GLU A 179 9.66 5.43 -19.77
CA GLU A 179 9.68 6.87 -19.44
C GLU A 179 11.01 7.34 -18.82
N LEU A 180 11.72 6.45 -18.11
CA LEU A 180 13.02 6.75 -17.51
C LEU A 180 14.19 6.64 -18.49
N VAL A 181 14.07 5.83 -19.54
CA VAL A 181 15.12 5.62 -20.57
C VAL A 181 15.04 6.67 -21.70
N THR A 182 14.09 7.60 -21.64
CA THR A 182 13.90 8.67 -22.63
C THR A 182 14.52 10.02 -22.24
N PHE A 183 15.47 10.06 -21.29
CA PHE A 183 16.26 11.25 -20.95
C PHE A 183 17.77 11.01 -21.08
#